data_AF-A0A542AHQ8-F1
#
_entry.id   AF-A0A542AHQ8-F1
#
_cell.length_a   1.000
_cell.length_b   1.000
_cell.length_c   1.000
_cell.angle_alpha   90.00
_cell.angle_beta   90.00
_cell.angle_gamma   90.00
#
_symmetry.space_group_name_H-M   'P 1'
#
loop_
_entity.id
_entity.type
_entity.pdbx_description
1 polymer ?
#
loop_
_entity_poly.entity_id
_entity_poly.type
_entity_poly.pdbx_seq_one_letter_code
_entity_poly.pdbx_strand_id
1 'polypeptide(L)' 'MNTKKKAMLKSKLLVYKVCYQQAEKQKDHTRMDKIEVFIDELQEEIDSMD' A
#
# COMPACT_ATOMS: atom_id res chain seq x y z
N MET A 1 17.23 -13.08 0.22
CA MET A 1 16.28 -11.96 0.34
C MET A 1 16.64 -10.86 -0.66
N ASN A 2 15.80 -10.56 -1.64
CA ASN A 2 16.07 -9.51 -2.63
C ASN A 2 15.76 -8.13 -2.02
N THR A 3 16.76 -7.55 -1.35
CA THR A 3 16.66 -6.27 -0.63
C THR A 3 16.16 -5.12 -1.50
N LYS A 4 16.52 -5.11 -2.79
CA LYS A 4 16.04 -4.13 -3.77
C LYS A 4 14.55 -4.26 -4.03
N LYS A 5 14.05 -5.50 -4.24
CA LYS A 5 12.62 -5.76 -4.41
C LYS A 5 11.84 -5.32 -3.17
N LYS A 6 12.31 -5.68 -1.97
CA LYS A 6 11.66 -5.28 -0.71
C LYS A 6 11.59 -3.76 -0.53
N ALA A 7 12.68 -3.04 -0.84
CA ALA A 7 12.71 -1.58 -0.79
C ALA A 7 11.71 -0.96 -1.77
N MET A 8 11.63 -1.49 -3.01
CA MET A 8 10.65 -1.03 -4.00
C MET A 8 9.21 -1.23 -3.53
N LEU A 9 8.88 -2.40 -2.96
CA LEU A 9 7.54 -2.66 -2.43
C LEU A 9 7.18 -1.73 -1.27
N LYS A 10 8.12 -1.46 -0.35
CA LYS A 10 7.91 -0.49 0.74
C LYS A 10 7.64 0.92 0.21
N SER A 11 8.38 1.37 -0.82
CA SER A 11 8.13 2.66 -1.46
C SER A 11 6.74 2.70 -2.12
N LYS A 12 6.34 1.62 -2.81
CA LYS A 12 5.01 1.51 -3.40
C LYS A 12 3.90 1.55 -2.34
N LEU A 13 4.06 0.82 -1.23
CA LEU A 13 3.14 0.81 -0.10
C LEU A 13 2.97 2.21 0.52
N LEU A 14 4.05 2.97 0.67
CA LEU A 14 3.99 4.34 1.16
C LEU A 14 3.11 5.23 0.27
N VAL A 15 3.24 5.11 -1.05
CA VAL A 15 2.41 5.86 -2.01
C VAL A 15 0.92 5.54 -1.84
N TYR A 16 0.57 4.25 -1.74
CA TYR A 16 -0.83 3.86 -1.52
C TYR A 16 -1.38 4.39 -0.19
N LYS A 17 -0.60 4.36 0.90
CA LYS A 17 -1.01 4.95 2.19
C LYS A 17 -1.29 6.44 2.09
N VAL A 18 -0.47 7.19 1.36
CA VAL A 18 -0.72 8.63 1.09
C VAL A 18 -2.00 8.82 0.27
N CYS A 19 -2.22 8.00 -0.76
CA CYS A 19 -3.45 8.05 -1.56
C CYS A 19 -4.71 7.73 -0.72
N TYR A 20 -4.63 6.76 0.20
CA TYR A 20 -5.72 6.42 1.11
C TYR A 20 -6.08 7.61 2.00
N GLN A 21 -5.08 8.23 2.64
CA GLN A 21 -5.28 9.43 3.47
C GLN A 21 -5.89 10.58 2.68
N GLN A 22 -5.53 10.71 1.39
CA GLN A 22 -6.13 11.73 0.53
C GLN A 22 -7.59 11.42 0.18
N ALA A 23 -7.94 10.15 0.01
CA ALA A 23 -9.33 9.70 -0.21
C ALA A 23 -10.17 9.87 1.07
N GLU A 24 -9.61 9.54 2.23
CA GLU A 24 -10.22 9.74 3.55
C GLU A 24 -10.59 11.23 3.79
N LYS A 25 -9.66 12.14 3.50
CA LYS A 25 -9.92 13.61 3.57
C LYS A 25 -11.06 14.06 2.68
N GLN A 26 -11.30 13.37 1.57
CA GLN A 26 -12.38 13.65 0.62
C GLN A 26 -13.66 12.86 0.93
N LYS A 27 -13.65 11.98 1.94
CA LYS A 27 -14.72 11.01 2.23
C LYS A 27 -15.07 10.13 1.01
N ASP A 28 -14.07 9.87 0.17
CA ASP A 28 -14.21 9.02 -1.02
C ASP A 28 -14.04 7.55 -0.64
N HIS A 29 -15.09 6.97 -0.05
CA HIS A 29 -15.08 5.59 0.43
C HIS A 29 -14.81 4.59 -0.70
N THR A 30 -15.36 4.82 -1.90
CA THR A 30 -15.12 3.95 -3.06
C THR A 30 -13.63 3.89 -3.44
N ARG A 31 -12.91 5.00 -3.31
CA ARG A 31 -11.47 5.03 -3.54
C ARG A 31 -10.69 4.42 -2.39
N MET A 32 -11.14 4.60 -1.14
CA MET A 32 -10.55 3.94 0.04
C MET A 32 -10.61 2.42 -0.10
N ASP A 33 -11.79 1.85 -0.37
CA ASP A 33 -12.01 0.40 -0.50
C ASP A 33 -11.07 -0.21 -1.55
N LYS A 34 -10.88 0.48 -2.68
CA LYS A 34 -9.98 0.04 -3.74
C LYS A 34 -8.51 0.11 -3.32
N ILE A 35 -8.11 1.15 -2.60
CA ILE A 35 -6.72 1.34 -2.17
C ILE A 35 -6.36 0.36 -1.05
N GLU A 36 -7.28 0.06 -0.15
CA GLU A 36 -7.09 -0.86 0.98
C GLU A 36 -6.66 -2.24 0.49
N VAL A 37 -7.33 -2.79 -0.53
CA VAL A 37 -6.94 -4.07 -1.15
C VAL A 37 -5.47 -4.07 -1.59
N PHE A 38 -5.01 -3.01 -2.25
CA PHE A 38 -3.60 -2.92 -2.67
C PHE A 38 -2.62 -2.75 -1.51
N ILE A 39 -3.04 -2.09 -0.43
CA ILE A 39 -2.21 -1.93 0.79
C ILE A 39 -2.02 -3.30 1.44
N ASP A 40 -3.09 -4.07 1.59
CA ASP A 40 -3.07 -5.39 2.22
C ASP A 40 -2.21 -6.37 1.42
N GLU A 41 -2.44 -6.47 0.11
CA GLU A 41 -1.65 -7.33 -0.79
C GLU A 41 -0.15 -6.99 -0.74
N LEU A 42 0.20 -5.70 -0.73
CA LEU A 42 1.60 -5.27 -0.66
C LEU A 42 2.23 -5.56 0.71
N GLN A 43 1.46 -5.41 1.79
CA GLN A 43 1.93 -5.70 3.14
C GLN A 43 2.19 -7.21 3.29
N GLU A 44 1.27 -8.06 2.84
CA GLU A 44 1.45 -9.52 2.81
C GLU A 44 2.65 -9.93 1.95
N GLU A 45 2.84 -9.34 0.76
CA GLU A 45 4.00 -9.63 -0.07
C GLU A 45 5.30 -9.24 0.65
N ILE A 46 5.36 -8.08 1.30
CA ILE A 46 6.54 -7.63 2.05
C ILE A 46 6.84 -8.55 3.23
N ASP A 47 5.82 -8.99 3.96
CA ASP A 47 5.95 -9.82 5.16
C ASP A 47 6.33 -11.26 4.79
N SER A 48 5.86 -11.78 3.65
CA SER A 48 6.30 -13.08 3.12
C SER A 48 7.75 -13.09 2.59
N MET A 49 8.36 -11.91 2.45
CA MET A 49 9.75 -11.74 2.02
C MET A 49 10.75 -11.66 3.19
N ASP A 50 10.27 -11.60 4.43
CA ASP A 50 11.06 -11.72 5.66
C ASP A 50 11.25 -13.19 6.08
#